data_AF-A0A1V4WVE9-F1
#
_entry.id   AF-A0A1V4WVE9-F1
#
_cell.length_a   1.000
_cell.length_b   1.000
_cell.length_c   1.000
_cell.angle_alpha   90.00
_cell.angle_beta   90.00
_cell.angle_gamma   90.00
#
_symmetry.space_group_name_H-M   'P 1'
#
loop_
_entity.id
_entity.type
_entity.pdbx_description
1 polymer ?
#
loop_
_entity_poly.entity_id
_entity_poly.type
_entity_poly.pdbx_seq_one_letter_code
_entity_poly.pdbx_strand_id
1 'polypeptide(L)' 'MMIGERKKQFLVDRCGIGFFKAVLESYEDVAIFSVIDGDRGLIELIYPSAFEDDVRGIMADMANYGITFREVSDVQ' A
#
# COMPACT_ATOMS: atom_id res chain seq x y z
N MET A 1 14.30 -7.85 18.42
CA MET A 1 13.60 -7.48 17.17
C MET A 1 12.34 -6.76 17.57
N MET A 2 12.23 -5.45 17.35
CA MET A 2 10.98 -4.72 17.65
C MET A 2 10.01 -5.00 16.52
N ILE A 3 9.00 -5.84 16.76
CA ILE A 3 7.88 -6.06 15.84
C ILE A 3 6.95 -4.86 16.00
N GLY A 4 7.31 -3.73 15.40
CA GLY A 4 6.43 -2.57 15.32
C GLY A 4 5.50 -2.70 14.13
N GLU A 5 4.25 -2.31 14.28
CA GLU A 5 3.33 -2.15 13.16
C GLU A 5 3.68 -0.87 12.37
N ARG A 6 3.40 -0.87 11.08
CA ARG A 6 3.48 0.28 10.19
C ARG A 6 2.07 0.56 9.69
N LYS A 7 1.74 1.84 9.66
CA LYS A 7 0.50 2.36 9.08
C LYS A 7 0.91 3.50 8.16
N LYS A 8 0.60 3.37 6.87
CA LYS A 8 0.94 4.37 5.84
C LYS A 8 -0.25 4.61 4.93
N GLN A 9 -0.45 5.87 4.56
CA GLN A 9 -1.49 6.26 3.60
C GLN A 9 -0.86 6.71 2.29
N PHE A 10 -1.50 6.35 1.19
CA PHE A 10 -1.03 6.67 -0.15
C PHE A 10 -2.16 7.18 -1.01
N LEU A 11 -1.81 8.10 -1.91
CA LEU A 11 -2.63 8.42 -3.07
C LEU A 11 -2.15 7.59 -4.26
N VAL A 12 -3.11 6.93 -4.90
CA VAL A 12 -2.93 6.10 -6.10
C VAL A 12 -4.04 6.45 -7.10
N ASP A 13 -3.79 6.28 -8.40
CA ASP A 13 -4.88 6.41 -9.38
C ASP A 13 -5.98 5.38 -9.06
N ARG A 14 -7.23 5.83 -9.09
CA ARG A 14 -8.42 5.01 -8.83
C ARG A 14 -8.43 3.73 -9.68
N CYS A 15 -7.99 3.83 -10.94
CA CYS A 15 -7.93 2.69 -11.85
C CYS A 15 -6.95 1.60 -11.36
N GLY A 16 -5.93 1.96 -10.58
CA GLY A 16 -4.93 1.05 -10.05
C GLY A 16 -5.29 0.37 -8.73
N ILE A 17 -6.28 0.89 -7.99
CA ILE A 17 -6.65 0.40 -6.64
C ILE A 17 -6.98 -1.08 -6.66
N GLY A 18 -7.88 -1.50 -7.55
CA GLY A 18 -8.36 -2.89 -7.60
C GLY A 18 -7.24 -3.87 -7.98
N PHE A 19 -6.40 -3.48 -8.95
CA PHE A 19 -5.27 -4.30 -9.38
C PHE A 19 -4.24 -4.45 -8.27
N PHE A 20 -3.82 -3.34 -7.65
CA PHE A 20 -2.85 -3.38 -6.57
C PHE A 20 -3.39 -4.14 -5.34
N LYS A 21 -4.67 -3.95 -4.98
CA LYS A 21 -5.30 -4.73 -3.89
C LYS A 21 -5.23 -6.23 -4.17
N ALA A 22 -5.58 -6.67 -5.39
CA ALA A 22 -5.54 -8.07 -5.76
C ALA A 22 -4.11 -8.65 -5.72
N VAL A 23 -3.11 -7.88 -6.19
CA VAL A 23 -1.70 -8.31 -6.11
C VAL A 23 -1.25 -8.40 -4.67
N LEU A 24 -1.46 -7.36 -3.86
CA LEU A 24 -1.01 -7.32 -2.47
C LEU A 24 -1.67 -8.43 -1.62
N GLU A 25 -2.98 -8.64 -1.77
CA GLU A 25 -3.73 -9.68 -1.03
C GLU A 25 -3.36 -11.11 -1.47
N SER A 26 -2.72 -11.29 -2.63
CA SER A 26 -2.17 -12.59 -3.02
C SER A 26 -0.92 -12.99 -2.21
N TYR A 27 -0.28 -12.02 -1.54
CA TYR A 27 0.77 -12.26 -0.56
C TYR A 27 0.13 -12.39 0.83
N GLU A 28 -0.18 -13.62 1.22
CA GLU A 28 -0.81 -13.91 2.51
C GLU A 28 0.00 -13.30 3.67
N ASP A 29 -0.72 -12.70 4.63
CA ASP A 29 -0.20 -12.10 5.86
C ASP A 29 0.80 -10.93 5.72
N VAL A 30 1.06 -10.44 4.50
CA VAL A 30 2.03 -9.35 4.27
C VAL A 30 1.49 -7.99 4.72
N ALA A 31 0.28 -7.63 4.30
CA ALA A 31 -0.31 -6.33 4.62
C ALA A 31 -1.84 -6.35 4.55
N ILE A 32 -2.48 -5.51 5.37
CA ILE A 32 -3.90 -5.18 5.28
C ILE A 32 -4.04 -3.96 4.36
N PHE A 33 -4.94 -4.07 3.39
CA PHE A 33 -5.26 -3.02 2.42
C PHE A 33 -6.66 -2.45 2.66
N SER A 34 -6.75 -1.16 2.91
CA SER A 34 -8.01 -0.43 3.07
C SER A 34 -8.14 0.71 2.07
N VAL A 35 -9.31 0.85 1.45
CA VAL A 35 -9.65 2.05 0.67
C VAL A 35 -10.33 3.04 1.60
N ILE A 36 -9.72 4.20 1.83
CA ILE A 36 -10.25 5.24 2.71
C ILE A 36 -11.18 6.17 1.92
N ASP A 37 -10.75 6.59 0.73
CA ASP A 37 -11.54 7.39 -0.22
C ASP A 37 -11.23 6.94 -1.64
N GLY A 38 -12.14 6.14 -2.22
CA GLY A 38 -11.96 5.54 -3.54
C GLY A 38 -12.10 6.54 -4.70
N ASP A 39 -12.78 7.67 -4.49
CA ASP A 39 -12.93 8.70 -5.52
C ASP A 39 -11.67 9.56 -5.63
N ARG A 40 -10.99 9.81 -4.50
CA ARG A 40 -9.71 10.53 -4.45
C ARG A 40 -8.48 9.63 -4.58
N GLY A 41 -8.68 8.32 -4.55
CA GLY A 41 -7.59 7.35 -4.63
C GLY A 41 -6.77 7.23 -3.34
N LEU A 42 -7.37 7.55 -2.19
CA LEU A 42 -6.72 7.44 -0.88
C LEU A 42 -6.87 6.02 -0.34
N ILE A 43 -5.72 5.38 -0.10
CA ILE A 43 -5.62 4.02 0.44
C ILE A 43 -4.75 4.02 1.69
N GLU A 44 -4.90 2.99 2.50
CA GLU A 44 -4.11 2.75 3.70
C GLU A 44 -3.55 1.33 3.69
N LEU A 45 -2.27 1.22 4.01
CA LEU A 45 -1.58 -0.04 4.22
C LEU A 45 -1.17 -0.16 5.69
N ILE A 46 -1.52 -1.28 6.29
CA ILE A 46 -1.11 -1.66 7.63
C ILE A 46 -0.32 -2.96 7.53
N TYR A 47 0.90 -3.00 8.05
CA TYR A 47 1.75 -4.19 7.98
C TYR A 47 2.79 -4.25 9.11
N PRO A 48 3.22 -5.44 9.53
CA PRO A 48 4.37 -5.59 10.41
C PRO A 48 5.63 -5.01 9.77
N SER A 49 6.44 -4.28 10.54
CA SER A 49 7.72 -3.71 10.05
C SER A 49 8.70 -4.72 9.48
N ALA A 50 8.55 -6.01 9.77
CA ALA A 50 9.31 -7.09 9.15
C ALA A 50 9.06 -7.22 7.63
N PHE A 51 7.89 -6.79 7.15
CA PHE A 51 7.49 -6.84 5.73
C PHE A 51 7.66 -5.50 5.00
N GLU A 52 8.37 -4.52 5.58
CA GLU A 52 8.58 -3.20 4.96
C GLU A 52 9.22 -3.33 3.57
N ASP A 53 10.23 -4.18 3.43
CA ASP A 53 10.92 -4.36 2.15
C ASP A 53 10.05 -5.12 1.13
N ASP A 54 9.24 -6.09 1.58
CA ASP A 54 8.28 -6.79 0.72
C ASP A 54 7.22 -5.85 0.18
N VAL A 55 6.59 -5.05 1.05
CA VAL A 55 5.59 -4.05 0.64
C VAL A 55 6.20 -3.03 -0.32
N ARG A 56 7.41 -2.54 -0.03
CA ARG A 56 8.13 -1.62 -0.92
C ARG A 56 8.45 -2.27 -2.28
N GLY A 57 8.84 -3.54 -2.29
CA GLY A 57 9.10 -4.30 -3.52
C GLY A 57 7.85 -4.42 -4.38
N ILE A 58 6.73 -4.87 -3.80
CA ILE A 58 5.45 -4.99 -4.51
C ILE A 58 5.02 -3.64 -5.07
N MET A 59 5.11 -2.57 -4.28
CA MET A 59 4.78 -1.21 -4.75
C MET A 59 5.71 -0.72 -5.87
N ALA A 60 7.00 -1.07 -5.83
CA ALA A 60 7.94 -0.75 -6.90
C ALA A 60 7.60 -1.52 -8.19
N ASP A 61 7.19 -2.79 -8.09
CA ASP A 61 6.78 -3.59 -9.24
C ASP A 61 5.55 -3.01 -9.94
N MET A 62 4.61 -2.42 -9.18
CA MET A 62 3.43 -1.74 -9.71
C MET A 62 3.78 -0.56 -10.64
N ALA A 63 4.94 0.09 -10.45
CA ALA A 63 5.38 1.17 -11.33
C ALA A 63 5.61 0.69 -12.77
N ASN A 64 6.00 -0.57 -12.96
CA ASN A 64 6.14 -1.18 -14.29
C ASN A 64 4.79 -1.33 -15.01
N TYR A 65 3.67 -1.26 -14.27
CA TYR A 65 2.30 -1.30 -14.78
C TYR A 65 1.65 0.09 -14.82
N GLY A 66 2.43 1.17 -14.63
CA GLY A 66 1.95 2.55 -14.66
C GLY A 66 1.20 2.98 -13.39
N ILE A 67 1.20 2.18 -12.33
CA ILE A 67 0.58 2.51 -11.05
C ILE A 67 1.66 3.11 -10.15
N THR A 68 1.46 4.36 -9.73
CA THR A 68 2.40 5.07 -8.85
C THR A 68 1.71 5.48 -7.56
N PHE A 69 2.51 5.57 -6.50
CA PHE A 69 2.02 5.88 -5.16
C PHE A 69 2.68 7.15 -4.66
N ARG A 70 1.88 8.05 -4.10
CA ARG A 70 2.37 9.21 -3.36
C ARG A 70 2.01 9.04 -1.90
N GLU A 71 3.01 8.86 -1.05
CA GLU A 71 2.82 8.80 0.40
C GLU A 71 2.21 10.12 0.89
N VAL A 72 1.16 10.00 1.70
CA VAL A 72 0.57 11.13 2.41
C VAL A 72 1.18 11.10 3.80
N SER A 73 2.12 12.00 4.05
CA SER A 73 2.58 12.24 5.41
C SER A 73 1.40 12.83 6.20
N ASP A 74 1.06 12.20 7.32
CA ASP A 74 0.12 12.76 8.28
C ASP A 74 0.57 14.20 8.59
N VAL A 75 -0.21 15.20 8.16
CA VAL A 75 -0.09 16.55 8.70
C VAL A 75 -0.90 16.53 9.98
N GLN A 76 -0.24 16.05 11.04
CA GLN A 76 -0.60 16.14 12.48
C GLN A 76 -1.91 15.49 12.95
#